data_AF-A0A094ANZ3-F1
#
_entry.id   AF-A0A094ANZ3-F1
#
_cell.length_a   1.000
_cell.length_b   1.000
_cell.length_c   1.000
_cell.angle_alpha   90.00
_cell.angle_beta   90.00
_cell.angle_gamma   90.00
#
_symmetry.space_group_name_H-M   'P 1'
#
loop_
_entity.id
_entity.type
_entity.pdbx_description
1 polymer ?
#
loop_
_entity_poly.entity_id
_entity_poly.type
_entity_poly.pdbx_seq_one_letter_code
_entity_poly.pdbx_strand_id
1 'polypeptide(L)'
;MSNTDFLGRAIDVVKKAIESDTNGDYDKAYQLYYQSLELFMLALKWEKNARSKEMIRAKASEYMERAEKLKQHLADAEGKHKKPSMMGADGSSRGGNGKGKDEEEGDADNKKLRNALAGAILQDKPNIKWEDVAGLEGAKEALKEAVILPIKFPHLFVGKRQPWKGILMYGPPGTGKSFLAKAVATEANSTFFSVSSSDL
;
A
#
# COMPACT_ATOMS: atom_id res chain seq x y z
N MET A 1 4.69 29.48 9.31
CA MET A 1 3.52 28.63 9.60
C MET A 1 4.04 27.39 10.32
N SER A 2 3.65 27.20 11.58
CA SER A 2 4.20 26.15 12.45
C SER A 2 3.78 24.76 11.97
N ASN A 3 4.75 23.92 11.63
CA ASN A 3 4.59 22.54 11.13
C ASN A 3 4.05 21.54 12.20
N THR A 4 3.39 22.03 13.25
CA THR A 4 3.07 21.28 14.49
C THR A 4 1.59 21.13 14.80
N ASP A 5 0.69 21.69 13.98
CA ASP A 5 -0.76 21.59 14.23
C ASP A 5 -1.37 20.33 13.58
N PHE A 6 -1.04 19.17 14.15
CA PHE A 6 -1.55 17.88 13.68
C PHE A 6 -3.06 17.76 13.89
N LEU A 7 -3.59 18.37 14.96
CA LEU A 7 -5.00 18.33 15.30
C LEU A 7 -5.85 19.15 14.32
N GLY A 8 -5.42 20.37 13.99
CA GLY A 8 -6.09 21.19 12.97
C GLY A 8 -6.16 20.49 11.61
N ARG A 9 -5.04 19.89 11.19
CA ARG A 9 -4.99 19.10 9.94
C ARG A 9 -5.90 17.87 10.00
N ALA A 10 -5.97 17.18 11.13
CA ALA A 10 -6.88 16.05 11.29
C ALA A 10 -8.34 16.49 11.11
N ILE A 11 -8.73 17.61 11.72
CA ILE A 11 -10.09 18.16 11.62
C ILE A 11 -10.43 18.53 10.16
N ASP A 12 -9.51 19.14 9.43
CA ASP A 12 -9.74 19.51 8.02
C ASP A 12 -9.91 18.28 7.12
N VAL A 13 -9.15 17.21 7.37
CA VAL A 13 -9.29 15.95 6.64
C VAL A 13 -10.61 15.27 6.99
N VAL A 14 -11.03 15.28 8.26
CA VAL A 14 -12.34 14.74 8.68
C VAL A 14 -13.49 15.46 8.00
N LYS A 15 -13.45 16.79 7.88
CA LYS A 15 -14.52 17.55 7.20
C LYS A 15 -14.69 17.07 5.75
N LYS A 16 -13.57 16.89 5.04
CA LYS A 16 -13.57 16.35 3.68
C LYS A 16 -14.05 14.90 3.62
N ALA A 17 -13.74 14.09 4.64
CA ALA A 17 -14.21 12.72 4.76
C ALA A 17 -15.74 12.67 4.90
N ILE A 18 -16.30 13.53 5.77
CA ILE A 18 -17.76 13.64 5.97
C ILE A 18 -18.44 14.13 4.70
N GLU A 19 -17.89 15.15 4.02
CA GLU A 19 -18.44 15.62 2.73
C GLU A 19 -18.49 14.48 1.70
N SER A 20 -17.40 13.72 1.57
CA SER A 20 -17.33 12.57 0.66
C SER A 20 -18.32 11.47 1.04
N ASP A 21 -18.50 11.22 2.34
CA ASP A 21 -19.45 10.25 2.87
C ASP A 21 -20.90 10.66 2.57
N THR A 22 -21.24 11.94 2.78
CA THR A 22 -22.56 12.48 2.45
C THR A 22 -22.84 12.50 0.94
N ASN A 23 -21.79 12.62 0.12
CA ASN A 23 -21.88 12.58 -1.33
C ASN A 23 -22.01 11.16 -1.90
N GLY A 24 -21.90 10.11 -1.05
CA GLY A 24 -21.95 8.71 -1.47
C GLY A 24 -20.65 8.17 -2.07
N ASP A 25 -19.57 8.96 -2.04
CA ASP A 25 -18.23 8.55 -2.48
C ASP A 25 -17.53 7.74 -1.37
N TYR A 26 -18.06 6.54 -1.08
CA TYR A 26 -17.64 5.72 0.07
C TYR A 26 -16.17 5.29 0.02
N ASP A 27 -15.61 5.03 -1.16
CA ASP A 27 -14.18 4.69 -1.32
C ASP A 27 -13.28 5.85 -0.90
N LYS A 28 -13.56 7.07 -1.37
CA LYS A 28 -12.80 8.27 -1.01
C LYS A 28 -13.00 8.62 0.46
N ALA A 29 -14.23 8.49 0.96
CA ALA A 29 -14.55 8.73 2.36
C ALA A 29 -13.72 7.81 3.27
N TYR A 30 -13.65 6.50 2.96
CA TYR A 30 -12.85 5.54 3.73
C TYR A 30 -11.37 5.92 3.79
N GLN A 31 -10.77 6.29 2.64
CA GLN A 31 -9.37 6.71 2.58
C GLN A 31 -9.11 7.98 3.41
N LEU A 32 -10.00 8.98 3.31
CA LEU A 32 -9.89 10.22 4.08
C LEU A 32 -10.08 9.98 5.58
N TYR A 33 -11.00 9.10 5.99
CA TYR A 33 -11.15 8.70 7.39
C TYR A 33 -9.89 8.03 7.92
N TYR A 34 -9.29 7.09 7.17
CA TYR A 34 -8.04 6.44 7.57
C TYR A 34 -6.89 7.44 7.74
N GLN A 35 -6.71 8.35 6.77
CA GLN A 35 -5.72 9.43 6.84
C GLN A 35 -5.94 10.34 8.07
N SER A 36 -7.20 10.65 8.39
CA SER A 36 -7.52 11.46 9.56
C SER A 36 -7.14 10.78 10.88
N LEU A 37 -7.32 9.46 10.98
CA LEU A 37 -6.98 8.67 12.17
C LEU A 37 -5.47 8.64 12.42
N GLU A 38 -4.64 8.53 11.38
CA GLU A 38 -3.19 8.64 11.52
C GLU A 38 -2.77 9.99 12.11
N LEU A 39 -3.40 11.08 11.67
CA LEU A 39 -3.15 12.42 12.20
C LEU A 39 -3.63 12.57 13.66
N PHE A 40 -4.77 11.97 14.02
CA PHE A 40 -5.23 11.95 15.42
C PHE A 40 -4.30 11.15 16.33
N MET A 41 -3.78 10.01 15.87
CA MET A 41 -2.79 9.22 16.62
C MET A 41 -1.50 9.99 16.81
N LEU A 42 -1.06 10.75 15.79
CA LEU A 42 0.10 11.62 15.91
C LEU A 42 -0.18 12.78 16.88
N ALA A 43 -1.37 13.38 16.85
CA ALA A 43 -1.78 14.41 17.80
C ALA A 43 -1.76 13.87 19.25
N LEU A 44 -2.28 12.66 19.51
CA LEU A 44 -2.24 12.02 20.82
C LEU A 44 -0.82 11.80 21.35
N LYS A 45 0.13 11.50 20.45
CA LYS A 45 1.55 11.31 20.81
C LYS A 45 2.19 12.59 21.36
N TRP A 46 1.82 13.75 20.80
CA TRP A 46 2.43 15.04 21.14
C TRP A 46 1.58 15.92 22.06
N GLU A 47 0.32 15.55 22.30
CA GLU A 47 -0.54 16.23 23.27
C GLU A 47 -0.02 16.02 24.69
N LYS A 48 -0.08 17.06 25.53
CA LYS A 48 0.36 16.99 26.94
C LYS A 48 -0.82 17.04 27.90
N ASN A 49 -1.94 17.64 27.49
CA ASN A 49 -3.11 17.78 28.33
C ASN A 49 -3.95 16.49 28.36
N ALA A 50 -4.20 15.96 29.57
CA ALA A 50 -4.96 14.72 29.77
C ALA A 50 -6.42 14.82 29.29
N ARG A 51 -7.09 15.96 29.53
CA ARG A 51 -8.48 16.19 29.07
C ARG A 51 -8.56 16.25 27.55
N SER A 52 -7.60 16.93 26.92
CA SER A 52 -7.52 17.01 25.45
C SER A 52 -7.25 15.63 24.84
N LYS A 53 -6.38 14.80 25.44
CA LYS A 53 -6.15 13.42 24.99
C LYS A 53 -7.42 12.58 25.03
N GLU A 54 -8.21 12.71 26.09
CA GLU A 54 -9.45 11.96 26.24
C GLU A 54 -10.47 12.37 25.17
N MET A 55 -10.63 13.68 24.93
CA MET A 55 -11.49 14.18 23.85
C MET A 55 -11.03 13.73 22.46
N ILE A 56 -9.72 13.80 22.19
CA ILE A 56 -9.14 13.36 20.90
C ILE A 56 -9.35 11.85 20.72
N ARG A 57 -9.15 11.04 21.77
CA ARG A 57 -9.36 9.60 21.72
C ARG A 57 -10.84 9.26 21.47
N ALA A 58 -11.76 9.92 22.15
CA ALA A 58 -13.20 9.72 21.95
C ALA A 58 -13.64 10.07 20.52
N LYS A 59 -13.08 11.13 19.93
CA LYS A 59 -13.35 11.49 18.55
C LYS A 59 -12.71 10.52 17.56
N ALA A 60 -11.47 10.08 17.82
CA ALA A 60 -10.80 9.09 16.99
C ALA A 60 -11.55 7.74 16.99
N SER A 61 -12.12 7.30 18.12
CA SER A 61 -12.95 6.09 18.15
C SER A 61 -14.23 6.24 17.32
N GLU A 62 -14.91 7.38 17.40
CA GLU A 62 -16.11 7.66 16.60
C GLU A 62 -15.82 7.58 15.09
N TYR A 63 -14.71 8.18 14.64
CA TYR A 63 -14.31 8.14 13.24
C TYR A 63 -13.79 6.75 12.80
N MET A 64 -13.16 6.00 13.69
CA MET A 64 -12.76 4.62 13.45
C MET A 64 -13.97 3.71 13.23
N GLU A 65 -14.98 3.79 14.08
CA GLU A 65 -16.23 3.03 13.92
C GLU A 65 -16.92 3.37 12.59
N ARG A 66 -16.92 4.65 12.18
CA ARG A 66 -17.48 5.04 10.88
C ARG A 66 -16.69 4.43 9.72
N ALA A 67 -15.36 4.46 9.78
CA ALA A 67 -14.48 3.87 8.77
C ALA A 67 -14.68 2.35 8.66
N GLU A 68 -14.89 1.64 9.78
CA GLU A 68 -15.20 0.21 9.79
C GLU A 68 -16.55 -0.10 9.13
N LYS A 69 -17.59 0.70 9.41
CA LYS A 69 -18.88 0.58 8.74
C LYS A 69 -18.78 0.81 7.23
N LEU A 70 -17.99 1.80 6.80
CA LEU A 70 -17.73 2.04 5.39
C LEU A 70 -16.99 0.87 4.75
N LYS A 71 -16.01 0.28 5.43
CA LYS A 71 -15.30 -0.91 4.97
C LYS A 71 -16.23 -2.11 4.79
N GLN A 72 -17.15 -2.34 5.73
CA GLN A 72 -18.16 -3.40 5.61
C GLN A 72 -19.11 -3.13 4.44
N HIS A 73 -19.59 -1.90 4.30
CA HIS A 73 -20.46 -1.52 3.17
C HIS A 73 -19.78 -1.69 1.81
N LEU A 74 -18.48 -1.36 1.70
CA LEU A 74 -17.68 -1.58 0.50
C LEU A 74 -17.49 -3.09 0.23
N ALA A 75 -17.19 -3.88 1.26
CA ALA A 75 -17.05 -5.34 1.13
C ALA A 75 -18.37 -6.03 0.73
N ASP A 76 -19.51 -5.57 1.26
CA ASP A 76 -20.84 -6.09 0.92
C ASP A 76 -21.28 -5.66 -0.49
N ALA A 77 -20.89 -4.46 -0.93
CA ALA A 77 -21.10 -3.99 -2.31
C ALA A 77 -20.27 -4.82 -3.31
N GLU A 78 -19.02 -5.14 -2.99
CA GLU A 78 -18.19 -6.06 -3.77
C GLU A 78 -18.74 -7.51 -3.76
N GLY A 79 -19.39 -7.92 -2.65
CA GLY A 79 -20.03 -9.23 -2.50
C GLY A 79 -21.33 -9.38 -3.31
N LYS A 80 -22.14 -8.33 -3.40
CA LYS A 80 -23.41 -8.34 -4.16
C LYS A 80 -23.24 -8.35 -5.68
N HIS A 81 -22.07 -7.97 -6.20
CA HIS A 81 -21.72 -8.18 -7.61
C HIS A 81 -21.36 -9.64 -7.94
N LYS A 82 -21.34 -10.56 -6.97
CA LYS A 82 -21.13 -12.00 -7.18
C LYS A 82 -22.40 -12.83 -6.93
N LYS A 83 -23.31 -12.82 -7.93
CA LYS A 83 -24.36 -13.84 -8.29
C LYS A 83 -25.62 -13.91 -7.39
N PRO A 84 -26.84 -14.29 -7.89
CA PRO A 84 -27.09 -15.35 -8.92
C PRO A 84 -28.29 -15.18 -9.91
N SER A 85 -28.14 -15.66 -11.16
CA SER A 85 -29.22 -16.21 -12.02
C SER A 85 -28.57 -16.99 -13.18
N MET A 86 -28.65 -18.33 -13.26
CA MET A 86 -29.75 -19.24 -13.61
C MET A 86 -30.06 -19.31 -15.12
N MET A 87 -29.71 -20.48 -15.70
CA MET A 87 -30.42 -21.27 -16.72
C MET A 87 -31.48 -20.57 -17.59
N GLY A 88 -31.32 -20.61 -18.92
CA GLY A 88 -32.43 -20.33 -19.86
C GLY A 88 -31.97 -20.02 -21.28
N ALA A 89 -32.16 -20.98 -22.18
CA ALA A 89 -31.98 -20.82 -23.61
C ALA A 89 -33.17 -20.07 -24.25
N ASP A 90 -32.85 -19.38 -25.34
CA ASP A 90 -33.72 -18.88 -26.42
C ASP A 90 -34.57 -17.63 -26.22
N GLY A 91 -34.54 -16.76 -27.24
CA GLY A 91 -35.52 -15.67 -27.41
C GLY A 91 -34.95 -14.31 -27.79
N SER A 92 -34.99 -13.98 -29.09
CA SER A 92 -34.67 -12.66 -29.66
C SER A 92 -35.51 -11.52 -29.05
N SER A 93 -34.91 -10.36 -28.75
CA SER A 93 -35.51 -9.04 -28.99
C SER A 93 -34.55 -7.86 -28.71
N ARG A 94 -34.15 -7.21 -29.80
CA ARG A 94 -34.17 -5.76 -30.08
C ARG A 94 -34.10 -4.76 -28.90
N GLY A 95 -33.07 -3.91 -28.95
CA GLY A 95 -33.15 -2.48 -28.60
C GLY A 95 -32.49 -2.07 -27.27
N GLY A 96 -31.52 -1.15 -27.34
CA GLY A 96 -31.06 -0.44 -26.14
C GLY A 96 -29.63 0.07 -26.23
N ASN A 97 -29.52 1.37 -26.50
CA ASN A 97 -28.31 2.19 -26.40
C ASN A 97 -27.63 2.01 -25.02
N GLY A 98 -26.35 1.59 -25.00
CA GLY A 98 -25.64 1.24 -23.76
C GLY A 98 -24.15 1.56 -23.85
N LYS A 99 -23.82 2.76 -23.39
CA LYS A 99 -22.48 3.28 -23.12
C LYS A 99 -21.85 2.47 -21.97
N GLY A 100 -20.58 2.08 -22.13
CA GLY A 100 -19.77 1.48 -21.06
C GLY A 100 -19.54 -0.02 -21.24
N LYS A 101 -18.53 -0.40 -22.02
CA LYS A 101 -18.11 -1.81 -22.15
C LYS A 101 -16.59 -2.02 -22.17
N ASP A 102 -15.82 -1.02 -21.74
CA ASP A 102 -14.35 -1.08 -21.77
C ASP A 102 -13.71 -1.11 -20.37
N GLU A 103 -14.50 -1.03 -19.28
CA GLU A 103 -13.94 -0.95 -17.90
C GLU A 103 -14.00 -2.27 -17.11
N GLU A 104 -14.90 -3.22 -17.43
CA GLU A 104 -14.99 -4.50 -16.70
C GLU A 104 -13.94 -5.55 -17.13
N GLU A 105 -13.44 -5.48 -18.37
CA GLU A 105 -12.45 -6.45 -18.89
C GLU A 105 -11.06 -6.22 -18.30
N GLY A 106 -10.67 -4.96 -18.10
CA GLY A 106 -9.40 -4.59 -17.51
C GLY A 106 -9.26 -4.99 -16.03
N ASP A 107 -10.36 -5.02 -15.29
CA ASP A 107 -10.34 -5.36 -13.86
C ASP A 107 -10.23 -6.87 -13.64
N ALA A 108 -10.91 -7.68 -14.47
CA ALA A 108 -10.82 -9.13 -14.41
C ALA A 108 -9.42 -9.64 -14.75
N ASP A 109 -8.78 -9.09 -15.77
CA ASP A 109 -7.44 -9.50 -16.18
C ASP A 109 -6.36 -8.94 -15.25
N ASN A 110 -6.50 -7.71 -14.76
CA ASN A 110 -5.59 -7.17 -13.73
C ASN A 110 -5.67 -7.98 -12.44
N LYS A 111 -6.87 -8.43 -12.04
CA LYS A 111 -7.04 -9.32 -10.89
C LYS A 111 -6.42 -10.70 -11.10
N LYS A 112 -6.54 -11.28 -12.29
CA LYS A 112 -5.85 -12.54 -12.64
C LYS A 112 -4.32 -12.36 -12.60
N LEU A 113 -3.78 -11.29 -13.17
CA LEU A 113 -2.35 -11.00 -13.18
C LEU A 113 -1.80 -10.76 -11.77
N ARG A 114 -2.52 -9.99 -10.94
CA ARG A 114 -2.16 -9.80 -9.52
C ARG A 114 -2.16 -11.10 -8.74
N ASN A 115 -3.14 -11.98 -8.99
CA ASN A 115 -3.19 -13.29 -8.34
C ASN A 115 -2.07 -14.22 -8.82
N ALA A 116 -1.68 -14.16 -10.09
CA ALA A 116 -0.53 -14.90 -10.61
C ALA A 116 0.78 -14.44 -9.96
N LEU A 117 0.97 -13.12 -9.81
CA LEU A 117 2.14 -12.54 -9.17
C LEU A 117 2.17 -12.70 -7.64
N ALA A 118 1.02 -12.93 -7.00
CA ALA A 118 0.93 -13.13 -5.56
C ALA A 118 1.80 -14.31 -5.06
N GLY A 119 1.99 -15.33 -5.90
CA GLY A 119 2.86 -16.47 -5.60
C GLY A 119 4.36 -16.16 -5.66
N ALA A 120 4.77 -15.15 -6.43
CA ALA A 120 6.17 -14.72 -6.56
C ALA A 120 6.62 -13.76 -5.43
N ILE A 121 5.66 -13.28 -4.62
CA ILE A 121 5.93 -12.48 -3.43
C ILE A 121 6.36 -13.42 -2.31
N LEU A 122 7.62 -13.32 -1.88
CA LEU A 122 8.04 -13.99 -0.65
C LEU A 122 7.38 -13.25 0.52
N GLN A 123 6.31 -13.84 1.07
CA GLN A 123 5.59 -13.29 2.22
C GLN A 123 6.47 -13.26 3.48
N ASP A 124 7.37 -14.22 3.62
CA ASP A 124 8.34 -14.27 4.70
C ASP A 124 9.67 -13.63 4.29
N LYS A 125 10.07 -12.61 5.05
CA LYS A 125 11.39 -12.01 4.90
C LYS A 125 12.47 -13.08 5.14
N PRO A 126 13.41 -13.28 4.21
CA PRO A 126 14.56 -14.12 4.49
C PRO A 126 15.27 -13.56 5.74
N ASN A 127 15.60 -14.39 6.71
CA ASN A 127 16.31 -13.95 7.92
C ASN A 127 17.82 -14.02 7.71
N ILE A 128 18.32 -13.33 6.69
CA ILE A 128 19.75 -13.29 6.32
C ILE A 128 20.24 -11.87 6.56
N LYS A 129 21.36 -11.72 7.27
CA LYS A 129 21.94 -10.41 7.59
C LYS A 129 23.22 -10.14 6.81
N TRP A 130 23.74 -8.92 6.89
CA TRP A 130 25.01 -8.56 6.23
C TRP A 130 26.21 -9.34 6.75
N GLU A 131 26.16 -9.77 8.01
CA GLU A 131 27.20 -10.55 8.67
C GLU A 131 27.26 -12.00 8.17
N ASP A 132 26.13 -12.52 7.68
CA ASP A 132 26.04 -13.89 7.15
C ASP A 132 26.67 -14.02 5.75
N VAL A 133 26.93 -12.90 5.08
CA VAL A 133 27.64 -12.87 3.80
C VAL A 133 29.13 -12.67 4.05
N ALA A 134 29.98 -13.61 3.67
CA ALA A 134 31.42 -13.42 3.76
C ALA A 134 31.97 -12.57 2.60
N GLY A 135 32.85 -11.60 2.90
CA GLY A 135 33.51 -10.75 1.91
C GLY A 135 32.59 -9.75 1.20
N LEU A 136 32.96 -9.41 -0.05
CA LEU A 136 32.21 -8.55 -0.97
C LEU A 136 31.95 -7.14 -0.42
N GLU A 137 32.89 -6.58 0.33
CA GLU A 137 32.77 -5.31 1.06
C GLU A 137 32.34 -4.16 0.13
N GLY A 138 32.99 -4.02 -1.02
CA GLY A 138 32.64 -2.98 -1.99
C GLY A 138 31.23 -3.14 -2.58
N ALA A 139 30.77 -4.38 -2.80
CA ALA A 139 29.41 -4.62 -3.29
C ALA A 139 28.37 -4.36 -2.19
N LYS A 140 28.67 -4.73 -0.95
CA LYS A 140 27.82 -4.43 0.22
C LYS A 140 27.68 -2.92 0.41
N GLU A 141 28.78 -2.18 0.35
CA GLU A 141 28.79 -0.72 0.50
C GLU A 141 27.96 -0.05 -0.60
N ALA A 142 28.19 -0.43 -1.87
CA ALA A 142 27.40 0.08 -3.00
C ALA A 142 25.89 -0.22 -2.84
N LEU A 143 25.53 -1.42 -2.37
CA LEU A 143 24.12 -1.78 -2.12
C LEU A 143 23.52 -1.00 -0.95
N LYS A 144 24.28 -0.76 0.12
CA LYS A 144 23.84 0.08 1.25
C LYS A 144 23.56 1.50 0.80
N GLU A 145 24.43 2.08 -0.02
CA GLU A 145 24.23 3.43 -0.57
C GLU A 145 23.06 3.49 -1.56
N ALA A 146 22.91 2.47 -2.39
CA ALA A 146 21.89 2.46 -3.43
C ALA A 146 20.48 2.18 -2.88
N VAL A 147 20.36 1.34 -1.86
CA VAL A 147 19.07 0.86 -1.35
C VAL A 147 18.72 1.43 0.02
N ILE A 148 19.66 1.39 0.98
CA ILE A 148 19.36 1.80 2.37
C ILE A 148 19.38 3.32 2.51
N LEU A 149 20.34 4.01 1.88
CA LEU A 149 20.50 5.46 2.04
C LEU A 149 19.26 6.26 1.59
N PRO A 150 18.61 5.94 0.45
CA PRO A 150 17.38 6.62 0.05
C PRO A 150 16.20 6.40 1.01
N ILE A 151 16.11 5.19 1.59
CA ILE A 151 15.05 4.85 2.55
C ILE A 151 15.27 5.59 3.88
N LYS A 152 16.52 5.64 4.37
CA LYS A 152 16.87 6.31 5.63
C LYS A 152 16.85 7.85 5.53
N PHE A 153 17.30 8.40 4.41
CA PHE A 153 17.47 9.84 4.23
C PHE A 153 16.83 10.32 2.91
N PRO A 154 15.49 10.25 2.79
CA PRO A 154 14.80 10.61 1.55
C PRO A 154 15.01 12.07 1.14
N HIS A 155 15.27 12.96 2.11
CA HIS A 155 15.54 14.37 1.88
C HIS A 155 16.88 14.65 1.16
N LEU A 156 17.81 13.67 1.11
CA LEU A 156 19.05 13.78 0.34
C LEU A 156 18.85 13.43 -1.14
N PHE A 157 17.74 12.76 -1.47
CA PHE A 157 17.43 12.25 -2.81
C PHE A 157 16.29 13.03 -3.46
N VAL A 158 16.38 14.36 -3.45
CA VAL A 158 15.46 15.28 -4.16
C VAL A 158 16.13 15.93 -5.38
N GLY A 159 15.32 16.23 -6.40
CA GLY A 159 15.79 16.87 -7.62
C GLY A 159 16.60 15.92 -8.51
N LYS A 160 17.85 16.30 -8.84
CA LYS A 160 18.71 15.52 -9.75
C LYS A 160 19.26 14.23 -9.12
N ARG A 161 19.36 14.17 -7.79
CA ARG A 161 19.85 12.98 -7.08
C ARG A 161 18.68 12.04 -6.83
N GLN A 162 18.46 11.10 -7.74
CA GLN A 162 17.41 10.10 -7.65
C GLN A 162 17.95 8.78 -7.09
N PRO A 163 17.12 7.99 -6.38
CA PRO A 163 17.49 6.64 -6.00
C PRO A 163 17.73 5.75 -7.22
N TRP A 164 18.53 4.71 -7.04
CA TRP A 164 18.85 3.76 -8.10
C TRP A 164 17.61 2.93 -8.42
N LYS A 165 17.27 2.81 -9.71
CA LYS A 165 16.09 2.05 -10.16
C LYS A 165 16.38 0.58 -10.44
N GLY A 166 17.65 0.22 -10.64
CA GLY A 166 18.06 -1.14 -10.96
C GLY A 166 19.54 -1.34 -10.68
N ILE A 167 19.87 -2.53 -10.20
CA ILE A 167 21.24 -2.95 -9.86
C ILE A 167 21.45 -4.33 -10.48
N LEU A 168 22.50 -4.46 -11.30
CA LEU A 168 22.88 -5.73 -11.91
C LEU A 168 24.07 -6.32 -11.15
N MET A 169 23.88 -7.50 -10.57
CA MET A 169 24.96 -8.29 -9.98
C MET A 169 25.38 -9.38 -10.95
N TYR A 170 26.65 -9.38 -11.36
CA TYR A 170 27.21 -10.37 -12.28
C TYR A 170 28.43 -11.07 -11.66
N GLY A 171 28.79 -12.24 -12.21
CA GLY A 171 29.94 -13.02 -11.78
C GLY A 171 29.70 -14.53 -11.84
N PRO A 172 30.71 -15.37 -11.56
CA PRO A 172 30.62 -16.82 -11.62
C PRO A 172 29.45 -17.40 -10.80
N PRO A 173 28.87 -18.56 -11.17
CA PRO A 173 27.83 -19.19 -10.36
C PRO A 173 28.36 -19.55 -8.96
N GLY A 174 27.50 -19.52 -7.95
CA GLY A 174 27.87 -19.85 -6.57
C GLY A 174 28.51 -18.72 -5.75
N THR A 175 28.73 -17.52 -6.31
CA THR A 175 29.35 -16.39 -5.59
C THR A 175 28.40 -15.60 -4.66
N GLY A 176 27.24 -16.16 -4.29
CA GLY A 176 26.36 -15.53 -3.31
C GLY A 176 25.52 -14.34 -3.78
N LYS A 177 25.44 -14.03 -5.09
CA LYS A 177 24.62 -12.91 -5.62
C LYS A 177 23.16 -12.92 -5.14
N SER A 178 22.47 -14.06 -5.26
CA SER A 178 21.08 -14.20 -4.79
C SER A 178 20.98 -14.18 -3.26
N PHE A 179 22.02 -14.62 -2.56
CA PHE A 179 22.08 -14.60 -1.09
C PHE A 179 22.26 -13.17 -0.57
N LEU A 180 23.08 -12.37 -1.25
CA LEU A 180 23.26 -10.94 -1.01
C LEU A 180 21.97 -10.15 -1.27
N ALA A 181 21.23 -10.46 -2.34
CA ALA A 181 19.92 -9.85 -2.62
C ALA A 181 18.92 -10.08 -1.47
N LYS A 182 18.90 -11.29 -0.91
CA LYS A 182 18.06 -11.62 0.24
C LYS A 182 18.47 -10.82 1.48
N ALA A 183 19.77 -10.74 1.78
CA ALA A 183 20.28 -9.94 2.90
C ALA A 183 19.88 -8.45 2.80
N VAL A 184 19.98 -7.87 1.60
CA VAL A 184 19.53 -6.49 1.33
C VAL A 184 18.05 -6.32 1.65
N ALA A 185 17.21 -7.28 1.26
CA ALA A 185 15.77 -7.20 1.49
C ALA A 185 15.41 -7.24 2.98
N THR A 186 16.09 -8.09 3.75
CA THR A 186 15.96 -8.18 5.21
C THR A 186 16.29 -6.86 5.87
N GLU A 187 17.40 -6.25 5.48
CA GLU A 187 17.97 -5.04 6.07
C GLU A 187 17.22 -3.77 5.67
N ALA A 188 16.71 -3.73 4.43
CA ALA A 188 15.83 -2.65 3.97
C ALA A 188 14.42 -2.74 4.57
N ASN A 189 14.09 -3.82 5.30
CA ASN A 189 12.76 -4.12 5.82
C ASN A 189 11.65 -4.05 4.74
N SER A 190 12.01 -4.32 3.48
CA SER A 190 11.15 -4.15 2.30
C SER A 190 10.55 -5.48 1.84
N THR A 191 9.57 -5.41 0.94
CA THR A 191 8.97 -6.60 0.30
C THR A 191 9.92 -7.13 -0.78
N PHE A 192 10.19 -8.44 -0.77
CA PHE A 192 11.07 -9.09 -1.72
C PHE A 192 10.27 -9.93 -2.71
N PHE A 193 10.41 -9.62 -4.00
CA PHE A 193 9.81 -10.39 -5.09
C PHE A 193 10.89 -11.25 -5.74
N SER A 194 10.71 -12.56 -5.71
CA SER A 194 11.61 -13.51 -6.37
C SER A 194 10.95 -14.02 -7.63
N VAL A 195 11.16 -13.30 -8.73
CA VAL A 195 10.55 -13.62 -10.03
C VAL A 195 11.53 -14.39 -10.90
N SER A 196 11.10 -15.52 -11.43
CA SER A 196 11.78 -16.32 -12.44
C SER A 196 11.07 -16.19 -13.79
N SER A 197 11.71 -16.66 -14.87
CA SER A 197 11.09 -16.72 -16.20
C SER A 197 9.82 -17.58 -16.26
N SER A 198 9.58 -18.44 -15.26
CA SER A 198 8.36 -19.24 -15.14
C SER A 198 7.18 -18.49 -14.52
N ASP A 199 7.43 -17.33 -13.91
CA ASP A 199 6.43 -16.49 -13.25
C ASP A 199 5.92 -15.34 -14.16
N LEU A 200 6.49 -15.21 -15.36
CA LEU A 200 6.18 -14.23 -16.40
C LEU A 200 5.50 -14.91 -17.59
#